data_AF-C9SLL4-F1
#
_entry.id   AF-C9SLL4-F1
#
_cell.length_a   1.000
_cell.length_b   1.000
_cell.length_c   1.000
_cell.angle_alpha   90.00
_cell.angle_beta   90.00
_cell.angle_gamma   90.00
#
_symmetry.space_group_name_H-M   'P 1'
#
loop_
_entity.id
_entity.type
_entity.pdbx_description
1 polymer ?
#
loop_
_entity_poly.entity_id
_entity_poly.type
_entity_poly.pdbx_seq_one_letter_code
_entity_poly.pdbx_strand_id
1 'polypeptide(L)'
;MRTPPVGYPLRDLRNCIVFSQHGDQDLPSQLSGGDLNGDQYNIIWDRQACPKRFFASADYSRITPTELNRQVTRDGKAGFFVDFMKSDMLGMITTEHLI
;
A
#
# COMPACT_ATOMS: atom_id res chain seq x y z
N MET A 1 -23.28 0.82 -8.47
CA MET A 1 -22.81 1.91 -7.59
C MET A 1 -23.96 2.32 -6.70
N ARG A 2 -23.80 2.32 -5.36
CA ARG A 2 -24.82 2.84 -4.45
C ARG A 2 -24.42 4.26 -4.06
N THR A 3 -25.30 5.22 -4.26
CA THR A 3 -25.07 6.61 -3.86
C THR A 3 -25.49 6.76 -2.40
N PRO A 4 -24.66 7.33 -1.50
CA PRO A 4 -25.06 7.60 -0.12
C PRO A 4 -26.36 8.44 -0.08
N PRO A 5 -27.20 8.33 0.97
CA PRO A 5 -28.41 9.14 1.12
C PRO A 5 -28.15 10.65 1.10
N VAL A 6 -29.18 11.44 0.81
CA VAL A 6 -29.08 12.93 0.88
C VAL A 6 -28.75 13.34 2.32
N GLY A 7 -27.82 14.29 2.49
CA GLY A 7 -27.37 14.76 3.80
C GLY A 7 -26.32 13.86 4.49
N TYR A 8 -25.92 12.74 3.86
CA TYR A 8 -24.87 11.90 4.42
C TYR A 8 -23.48 12.54 4.23
N PRO A 9 -22.60 12.58 5.25
CA PRO A 9 -21.32 13.30 5.17
C PRO A 9 -20.39 12.92 4.01
N LEU A 10 -20.45 11.67 3.53
CA LEU A 10 -19.67 11.26 2.35
C LEU A 10 -20.07 12.00 1.07
N ARG A 11 -21.25 12.64 1.04
CA ARG A 11 -21.66 13.50 -0.07
C ARG A 11 -20.95 14.85 -0.07
N ASP A 12 -20.16 15.20 0.94
CA ASP A 12 -19.38 16.44 0.99
C ASP A 12 -17.94 16.22 0.51
N LEU A 13 -17.48 14.97 0.46
CA LEU A 13 -16.15 14.60 -0.01
C LEU A 13 -16.04 14.75 -1.54
N ARG A 14 -14.94 15.33 -2.01
CA ARG A 14 -14.67 15.59 -3.43
C ARG A 14 -13.26 15.13 -3.77
N ASN A 15 -13.08 14.62 -4.99
CA ASN A 15 -11.79 14.23 -5.54
C ASN A 15 -11.01 13.23 -4.67
N CYS A 16 -11.72 12.37 -3.96
CA CYS A 16 -11.14 11.30 -3.18
C CYS A 16 -11.98 10.02 -3.34
N ILE A 17 -11.37 8.91 -2.99
CA ILE A 17 -12.06 7.63 -2.83
C ILE A 17 -12.14 7.30 -1.35
N VAL A 18 -13.20 6.60 -0.97
CA VAL A 18 -13.43 6.19 0.41
C VAL A 18 -13.54 4.68 0.43
N PHE A 19 -12.67 4.04 1.19
CA PHE A 19 -12.70 2.61 1.40
C PHE A 19 -13.50 2.26 2.66
N SER A 20 -14.06 1.06 2.69
CA SER A 20 -14.74 0.53 3.87
C SER A 20 -13.73 0.33 5.01
N GLN A 21 -14.14 0.70 6.23
CA GLN A 21 -13.42 0.35 7.46
C GLN A 21 -13.78 -1.06 7.99
N HIS A 22 -14.68 -1.76 7.29
CA HIS A 22 -15.14 -3.10 7.65
C HIS A 22 -14.59 -4.14 6.68
N GLY A 23 -14.22 -5.30 7.22
CA GLY A 23 -13.61 -6.44 6.52
C GLY A 23 -12.55 -7.10 7.39
N ASP A 24 -12.06 -8.27 6.99
CA ASP A 24 -10.99 -8.98 7.72
C ASP A 24 -9.62 -8.33 7.52
N GLN A 25 -9.41 -7.70 6.35
CA GLN A 25 -8.21 -6.95 5.99
C GLN A 25 -8.63 -5.65 5.32
N ASP A 26 -7.92 -4.55 5.59
CA ASP A 26 -8.17 -3.27 4.92
C ASP A 26 -7.91 -3.37 3.40
N LEU A 27 -8.76 -2.74 2.59
CA LEU A 27 -8.65 -2.85 1.14
C LEU A 27 -7.34 -2.25 0.57
N PRO A 28 -6.85 -1.08 1.05
CA PRO A 28 -5.55 -0.54 0.65
C PRO A 28 -4.39 -1.54 0.72
N SER A 29 -4.22 -2.27 1.83
CA SER A 29 -3.10 -3.22 1.96
C SER A 29 -3.21 -4.42 1.02
N GLN A 30 -4.43 -4.76 0.57
CA GLN A 30 -4.64 -5.81 -0.44
C GLN A 30 -4.22 -5.37 -1.84
N LEU A 31 -4.04 -4.06 -2.07
CA LEU A 31 -3.65 -3.47 -3.34
C LEU A 31 -2.15 -3.16 -3.34
N SER A 32 -1.34 -4.23 -3.40
CA SER A 32 0.13 -4.16 -3.42
C SER A 32 0.76 -3.63 -2.11
N GLY A 33 0.09 -3.85 -0.96
CA GLY A 33 0.61 -3.43 0.34
C GLY A 33 0.43 -1.93 0.63
N GLY A 34 -0.48 -1.26 -0.08
CA GLY A 34 -0.70 0.18 0.04
C GLY A 34 -1.40 0.61 1.34
N ASP A 35 -1.48 1.91 1.54
CA ASP A 35 -2.17 2.55 2.65
C ASP A 35 -2.84 3.90 2.24
N LEU A 36 -3.19 4.74 3.22
CA LEU A 36 -3.83 6.04 2.99
C LEU A 36 -2.90 7.24 3.24
N ASN A 37 -1.57 7.04 3.21
CA ASN A 37 -0.57 8.08 3.50
C ASN A 37 -0.17 8.94 2.28
N GLY A 38 -0.69 8.63 1.09
CA GLY A 38 -0.36 9.30 -0.16
C GLY A 38 -0.54 8.46 -1.43
N ASP A 39 -0.89 7.18 -1.28
CA ASP A 39 -1.09 6.28 -2.40
C ASP A 39 -2.15 6.75 -3.40
N GLN A 40 -1.86 6.48 -4.67
CA GLN A 40 -2.76 6.73 -5.78
C GLN A 40 -3.38 5.42 -6.26
N TYR A 41 -4.67 5.45 -6.54
CA TYR A 41 -5.44 4.28 -6.92
C TYR A 41 -6.00 4.44 -8.33
N ASN A 42 -5.81 3.42 -9.15
CA ASN A 42 -6.44 3.34 -10.46
C ASN A 42 -7.88 2.84 -10.30
N ILE A 43 -8.84 3.68 -10.67
CA ILE A 43 -10.26 3.33 -10.60
C ILE A 43 -10.81 3.10 -12.01
N ILE A 44 -11.15 1.85 -12.31
CA ILE A 44 -11.62 1.41 -13.62
C ILE A 44 -13.10 1.05 -13.52
N TRP A 45 -13.95 1.87 -14.14
CA TRP A 45 -15.41 1.65 -14.19
C TRP A 45 -15.87 0.91 -15.45
N ASP A 46 -14.96 0.78 -16.43
CA ASP A 46 -15.26 0.12 -17.70
C ASP A 46 -15.52 -1.38 -17.46
N ARG A 47 -16.72 -1.82 -17.82
CA ARG A 47 -17.15 -3.21 -17.67
C ARG A 47 -16.34 -4.17 -18.53
N GLN A 48 -15.81 -3.71 -19.67
CA GLN A 48 -14.99 -4.54 -20.55
C GLN A 48 -13.59 -4.80 -19.98
N ALA A 49 -13.10 -3.88 -19.13
CA ALA A 49 -11.82 -3.99 -18.44
C ALA A 49 -11.93 -4.69 -17.06
N CYS A 50 -13.11 -5.18 -16.69
CA CYS A 50 -13.33 -5.86 -15.42
C CYS A 50 -12.51 -7.17 -15.36
N PRO A 51 -11.79 -7.46 -14.27
CA PRO A 51 -11.04 -8.70 -14.11
C PRO A 51 -11.96 -9.92 -14.26
N LYS A 52 -11.56 -10.89 -15.09
CA LYS A 52 -12.29 -12.15 -15.27
C LYS A 52 -11.92 -13.21 -14.22
N ARG A 53 -10.85 -12.97 -13.47
CA ARG A 53 -10.28 -13.86 -12.46
C ARG A 53 -9.95 -13.05 -11.22
N PHE A 54 -10.15 -13.66 -10.07
CA PHE A 54 -9.84 -13.09 -8.76
C PHE A 54 -8.88 -14.05 -8.05
N PHE A 55 -7.96 -13.48 -7.29
CA PHE A 55 -6.99 -14.21 -6.48
C PHE A 55 -7.06 -13.68 -5.06
N ALA A 56 -6.61 -14.49 -4.10
CA ALA A 56 -6.44 -14.01 -2.74
C ALA A 56 -5.43 -12.86 -2.72
N SER A 57 -5.60 -11.94 -1.77
CA SER A 57 -4.61 -10.89 -1.52
C SER A 57 -3.27 -11.54 -1.15
N ALA A 58 -2.18 -10.89 -1.56
CA ALA A 58 -0.87 -11.25 -1.06
C ALA A 58 -0.76 -10.87 0.42
N ASP A 59 0.03 -11.66 1.16
CA ASP A 59 0.29 -11.40 2.57
C ASP A 59 1.31 -10.26 2.70
N TYR A 60 0.82 -9.10 3.10
CA TYR A 60 1.62 -7.94 3.49
C TYR A 60 1.49 -7.70 5.00
N SER A 61 1.76 -8.74 5.79
CA SER A 61 1.81 -8.65 7.24
C SER A 61 2.70 -7.50 7.72
N ARG A 62 2.18 -6.65 8.61
CA ARG A 62 2.95 -5.54 9.19
C ARG A 62 4.11 -6.10 10.01
N ILE A 63 5.32 -5.69 9.66
CA ILE A 63 6.52 -6.03 10.41
C ILE A 63 6.64 -5.05 11.57
N THR A 64 6.77 -5.57 12.79
CA THR A 64 7.08 -4.72 13.96
C THR A 64 8.47 -4.13 13.79
N PRO A 65 8.63 -2.80 13.79
CA PRO A 65 9.94 -2.18 13.71
C PRO A 65 10.85 -2.63 14.84
N THR A 66 12.13 -2.86 14.53
CA THR A 66 13.12 -3.16 15.56
C THR A 66 13.41 -1.92 16.39
N GLU A 67 13.01 -1.95 17.66
CA GLU A 67 13.36 -0.91 18.64
C GLU A 67 14.87 -0.88 18.87
N LEU A 68 15.46 0.30 18.72
CA LEU A 68 16.88 0.48 18.94
C LEU A 68 17.13 0.80 20.42
N ASN A 69 17.51 -0.20 21.21
CA ASN A 69 17.85 -0.05 22.64
C ASN A 69 19.19 0.68 22.89
N ARG A 70 19.66 1.51 21.95
CA ARG A 70 20.89 2.29 22.03
C ARG A 70 20.69 3.66 21.41
N GLN A 71 21.50 4.64 21.84
CA GLN A 71 21.50 5.96 21.23
C GLN A 71 21.94 5.88 19.75
N VAL A 72 21.29 6.70 18.92
CA VAL A 72 21.61 6.81 17.49
C VAL A 72 22.93 7.59 17.34
N THR A 73 23.98 6.90 16.91
CA THR A 73 25.30 7.49 16.64
C THR A 73 25.47 7.82 15.16
N ARG A 74 26.43 8.71 14.83
CA ARG A 74 26.79 9.01 13.43
C ARG A 74 27.24 7.75 12.69
N ASP A 75 28.11 6.95 13.31
CA ASP A 75 28.59 5.70 12.72
C ASP A 75 27.47 4.68 12.52
N GLY A 76 26.49 4.65 13.44
CA GLY A 76 25.29 3.82 13.29
C GLY A 76 24.44 4.20 12.09
N LYS A 77 24.30 5.51 11.82
CA LYS A 77 23.63 5.99 10.60
C LYS A 77 24.41 5.62 9.34
N ALA A 78 25.73 5.80 9.35
CA ALA A 78 26.58 5.45 8.22
C ALA A 78 26.51 3.96 7.89
N GLY A 79 26.56 3.09 8.91
CA GLY A 79 26.39 1.65 8.76
C GLY A 79 25.04 1.29 8.14
N PHE A 80 23.95 1.88 8.64
CA PHE A 80 22.62 1.68 8.06
C PHE A 80 22.56 2.06 6.57
N PHE A 81 23.15 3.18 6.17
CA PHE A 81 23.20 3.56 4.75
C PHE A 81 23.97 2.54 3.90
N VAL A 82 25.10 2.02 4.41
CA VAL A 82 25.87 0.98 3.71
C VAL A 82 25.05 -0.30 3.56
N ASP A 83 24.36 -0.73 4.61
CA ASP A 83 23.51 -1.92 4.57
C ASP A 83 22.32 -1.72 3.62
N PHE A 84 21.68 -0.55 3.67
CA PHE A 84 20.62 -0.19 2.73
C PHE A 84 21.09 -0.26 1.28
N MET A 85 22.24 0.34 0.95
CA MET A 85 22.79 0.30 -0.41
C MET A 85 23.11 -1.13 -0.89
N LYS A 86 23.51 -2.03 0.01
CA LYS A 86 23.76 -3.44 -0.34
C LYS A 86 22.48 -4.24 -0.56
N SER A 87 21.41 -3.87 0.13
CA SER A 87 20.12 -4.58 0.08
C SER A 87 19.12 -3.99 -0.90
N ASP A 88 19.41 -2.83 -1.50
CA ASP A 88 18.57 -2.19 -2.50
C ASP A 88 18.62 -2.93 -3.85
N MET A 89 17.91 -4.06 -3.90
CA MET A 89 17.84 -4.97 -5.05
C MET A 89 16.44 -4.99 -5.69
N LEU A 90 15.52 -4.15 -5.21
CA LEU A 90 14.11 -4.18 -5.62
C LEU A 90 13.98 -4.00 -7.14
N GLY A 91 14.66 -2.99 -7.70
CA GLY A 91 14.62 -2.72 -9.13
C GLY A 91 15.13 -3.89 -9.98
N MET A 92 16.23 -4.53 -9.56
CA MET A 92 16.76 -5.71 -10.25
C MET A 92 15.76 -6.88 -10.23
N ILE A 93 15.20 -7.19 -9.05
CA ILE A 93 14.22 -8.28 -8.91
C ILE A 93 12.97 -7.99 -9.75
N THR A 94 12.49 -6.74 -9.77
CA THR A 94 11.34 -6.35 -10.59
C THR A 94 11.63 -6.49 -12.08
N THR A 95 12.81 -6.12 -12.56
CA THR A 95 13.20 -6.30 -13.96
C THR A 95 13.27 -7.77 -14.35
N GLU A 96 13.92 -8.60 -13.53
CA GLU A 96 14.02 -10.06 -13.78
C GLU A 96 12.66 -10.76 -13.69
N HIS A 97 11.70 -10.25 -12.91
CA HIS A 97 10.34 -10.79 -12.88
C HIS A 97 9.53 -10.44 -14.14
N LEU A 98 9.87 -9.34 -14.81
CA LEU A 98 9.15 -8.86 -16.00
C LEU A 98 9.59 -9.57 -17.29
N ILE A 99 10.87 -9.93 -17.40
CA ILE A 99 11.49 -10.57 -18.57
C ILE A 99 11.17 -12.07 -18.59
#